data_AF-A0A4Y7KF12-F1
#
_entry.id   AF-A0A4Y7KF12-F1
#
_cell.length_a   1.000
_cell.length_b   1.000
_cell.length_c   1.000
_cell.angle_alpha   90.00
_cell.angle_beta   90.00
_cell.angle_gamma   90.00
#
_symmetry.space_group_name_H-M   'P 1'
#
loop_
_entity.id
_entity.type
_entity.pdbx_description
1 polymer ?
#
loop_
_entity_poly.entity_id
_entity_poly.type
_entity_poly.pdbx_seq_one_letter_code
_entity_poly.pdbx_strand_id
1 'polypeptide(L)'
;MANKISPGALVVLFHFAIVIMSAEITLAERNAVEIMPLAGLEMCKHGDIYQQGYCSPTHNSHCCQNWCNRKCTEVHSSVVNEKSRKFTDKGSPKLDCQCCCKNLSLPRPPLPILSLPVPPPPPPKLSRLPPVKLSTMPLIISSTQYSSPQPSLKSPPPTAPGNVCKSGDIYSELRLFDTRECHLCLVECKTECGSMGTTIAKQVCAFETGSLLCKCCCKNNNPSLPPPSPSPPPPSPFPPPPSPTRPPQPSPSPPTTPGNICKVGDIYSELRLYNTRDCRLCDQDCKSECGFTGSSLTGQVCLIESDSLLCKCCCKNNNPSTPPPSQSPPLPPPPSPSLPPPAIPGNVCKVGDIYSELRIFSTRDCSLCEEQCKAQCGIIGTKMAEKMCLVESDSLLCKCCCKNNSSTPPPSPPPSAPSPPPPNPQILSCPAEMTIQISTIPGQELCKYTLSPSSSYHYLSQI
;
A
#
# COMPACT_ATOMS: atom_id res chain seq x y z
N MET A 1 62.66 38.48 3.89
CA MET A 1 63.16 37.16 3.44
C MET A 1 62.14 36.59 2.48
N ALA A 2 62.40 36.71 1.17
CA ALA A 2 61.48 36.23 0.13
C ALA A 2 61.82 34.78 -0.20
N ASN A 3 60.92 33.85 0.16
CA ASN A 3 61.08 32.44 -0.15
C ASN A 3 60.92 32.24 -1.67
N LYS A 4 62.03 31.93 -2.34
CA LYS A 4 62.03 31.47 -3.74
C LYS A 4 61.36 30.10 -3.78
N ILE A 5 60.07 30.08 -4.09
CA ILE A 5 59.36 28.85 -4.40
C ILE A 5 59.93 28.32 -5.71
N SER A 6 60.43 27.08 -5.68
CA SER A 6 61.00 26.43 -6.86
C SER A 6 59.93 26.29 -7.96
N PRO A 7 60.22 26.69 -9.21
CA PRO A 7 59.26 26.60 -10.31
C PRO A 7 58.72 25.18 -10.53
N GLY A 8 59.46 24.14 -10.10
CA GLY A 8 58.97 22.75 -10.15
C GLY A 8 57.76 22.48 -9.22
N ALA A 9 57.66 23.16 -8.09
CA ALA A 9 56.56 22.95 -7.15
C ALA A 9 55.22 23.48 -7.70
N LEU A 10 55.26 24.57 -8.48
CA LEU A 10 54.09 25.12 -9.15
C LEU A 10 53.57 24.19 -10.25
N VAL A 11 54.46 23.55 -11.02
CA VAL A 11 54.05 22.62 -12.08
C VAL A 11 53.35 21.39 -11.51
N VAL A 12 53.84 20.85 -10.40
CA VAL A 12 53.22 19.70 -9.72
C VAL A 12 51.84 20.07 -9.16
N LEU A 13 51.71 21.24 -8.51
CA LEU A 13 50.41 21.72 -8.02
C LEU A 13 49.41 21.93 -9.17
N PHE A 14 49.87 22.43 -10.32
CA PHE A 14 49.02 22.64 -11.48
C PHE A 14 48.53 21.32 -12.09
N HIS A 15 49.40 20.31 -12.19
CA HIS A 15 49.00 18.98 -12.67
C HIS A 15 48.04 18.29 -11.70
N PHE A 16 48.27 18.44 -10.39
CA PHE A 16 47.39 17.90 -9.37
C PHE A 16 45.99 18.54 -9.43
N ALA A 17 45.92 19.86 -9.65
CA ALA A 17 44.65 20.56 -9.84
C ALA A 17 43.91 20.11 -11.12
N ILE A 18 44.63 19.89 -12.23
CA ILE A 18 44.02 19.38 -13.49
C ILE A 18 43.46 17.97 -13.30
N VAL A 19 44.15 17.09 -12.59
CA VAL A 19 43.68 15.72 -12.30
C VAL A 19 42.45 15.73 -11.39
N ILE A 20 42.42 16.61 -10.38
CA ILE A 20 41.24 16.75 -9.50
C ILE A 20 40.04 17.29 -10.27
N MET A 21 40.23 18.30 -11.11
CA MET A 21 39.14 18.90 -11.90
C MET A 21 38.62 17.94 -12.99
N SER A 22 39.48 17.10 -13.58
CA SER A 22 39.05 16.12 -14.58
C SER A 22 38.35 14.89 -13.99
N ALA A 23 38.60 14.56 -12.72
CA ALA A 23 37.85 13.55 -11.98
C ALA A 23 36.43 14.00 -11.61
N GLU A 24 36.21 15.30 -11.40
CA GLU A 24 34.86 15.83 -11.13
C GLU A 24 34.02 16.02 -12.41
N ILE A 25 34.64 16.30 -13.56
CA ILE A 25 33.91 16.46 -14.84
C ILE A 25 33.38 15.11 -15.37
N THR A 26 33.95 13.98 -14.95
CA THR A 26 33.43 12.64 -15.32
C THR A 26 32.28 12.14 -14.43
N LEU A 27 31.92 12.88 -13.37
CA LEU A 27 30.78 12.56 -12.50
C LEU A 27 29.61 13.56 -12.61
N ALA A 28 29.77 14.59 -13.45
CA ALA A 28 28.78 15.65 -13.71
C ALA A 28 27.93 15.42 -14.98
N GLU A 29 27.85 14.19 -15.49
CA GLU A 29 26.97 13.84 -16.61
C GLU A 29 26.05 12.67 -16.24
N ARG A 30 24.96 12.98 -15.51
CA ARG A 30 23.63 12.31 -15.55
C ARG A 30 22.61 12.94 -14.58
N ASN A 31 22.55 14.27 -14.51
CA ASN A 31 21.32 14.96 -14.09
C ASN A 31 20.60 15.48 -15.33
N ALA A 32 20.32 14.56 -16.26
CA ALA A 32 19.24 14.80 -17.21
C ALA A 32 17.96 14.57 -16.42
N VAL A 33 17.11 15.60 -16.36
CA VAL A 33 15.68 15.45 -16.17
C VAL A 33 15.26 14.21 -16.95
N GLU A 34 14.86 13.15 -16.25
CA GLU A 34 14.34 11.95 -16.87
C GLU A 34 12.97 12.30 -17.43
N ILE A 35 12.97 12.95 -18.59
CA ILE A 35 11.94 12.77 -19.59
C ILE A 35 11.75 11.25 -19.62
N MET A 36 10.56 10.77 -19.23
CA MET A 36 10.24 9.34 -19.29
C MET A 36 10.91 8.79 -20.55
N PRO A 37 11.85 7.82 -20.44
CA PRO A 37 12.51 7.32 -21.62
C PRO A 37 11.41 6.95 -22.60
N LEU A 38 11.44 7.48 -23.84
CA LEU A 38 10.35 7.28 -24.81
C LEU A 38 9.95 5.80 -24.94
N ALA A 39 10.86 4.89 -24.60
CA ALA A 39 10.63 3.46 -24.48
C ALA A 39 9.52 3.04 -23.50
N GLY A 40 9.25 3.81 -22.43
CA GLY A 40 8.18 3.53 -21.46
C GLY A 40 6.77 3.85 -21.99
N LEU A 41 6.66 4.81 -22.92
CA LEU A 41 5.37 5.22 -23.52
C LEU A 41 4.79 4.16 -24.46
N GLU A 42 5.61 3.30 -25.05
CA GLU A 42 5.13 2.22 -25.91
C GLU A 42 4.55 1.03 -25.13
N MET A 43 4.93 0.86 -23.86
CA MET A 43 4.53 -0.29 -23.06
C MET A 43 3.27 -0.09 -22.21
N CYS A 44 3.07 1.13 -21.71
CA CYS A 44 1.96 1.44 -20.80
C CYS A 44 0.85 2.20 -21.53
N LYS A 45 -0.41 1.89 -21.24
CA LYS A 45 -1.52 2.68 -21.78
C LYS A 45 -1.62 4.00 -21.03
N HIS A 46 -2.23 5.00 -21.67
CA HIS A 46 -2.50 6.28 -21.02
C HIS A 46 -3.33 6.07 -19.74
N GLY A 47 -2.79 6.49 -18.59
CA GLY A 47 -3.39 6.27 -17.27
C GLY A 47 -2.82 5.10 -16.46
N ASP A 48 -1.97 4.25 -17.04
CA ASP A 48 -1.20 3.26 -16.29
C ASP A 48 0.05 3.92 -15.64
N ILE A 49 0.51 3.37 -14.52
CA ILE A 49 1.70 3.85 -13.80
C ILE A 49 2.91 3.04 -14.25
N TYR A 50 3.92 3.69 -14.82
CA TYR A 50 5.19 3.05 -15.19
C TYR A 50 6.13 2.98 -14.00
N GLN A 51 6.76 1.82 -13.79
CA GLN A 51 7.78 1.58 -12.77
C GLN A 51 9.01 0.93 -13.42
N GLN A 52 10.20 1.36 -13.00
CA GLN A 52 11.47 0.78 -13.47
C GLN A 52 12.42 0.50 -12.32
N GLY A 53 13.14 -0.62 -12.38
CA GLY A 53 14.10 -0.99 -11.35
C GLY A 53 15.02 -2.12 -11.77
N TYR A 54 15.97 -2.44 -10.89
CA TYR A 54 17.00 -3.42 -11.18
C TYR A 54 16.87 -4.64 -10.26
N CYS A 55 16.98 -5.82 -10.85
CA CYS A 55 17.10 -7.08 -10.13
C CYS A 55 18.54 -7.60 -10.27
N SER A 56 19.21 -7.86 -9.15
CA SER A 56 20.58 -8.38 -9.11
C SER A 56 20.80 -9.20 -7.84
N PRO A 57 21.65 -10.24 -7.90
CA PRO A 57 22.31 -10.83 -9.08
C PRO A 57 21.48 -12.00 -9.62
N THR A 58 20.92 -11.89 -10.83
CA THR A 58 20.10 -13.00 -11.37
C THR A 58 19.94 -12.94 -12.89
N HIS A 59 19.92 -14.10 -13.52
CA HIS A 59 19.51 -14.28 -14.92
C HIS A 59 18.01 -14.57 -15.06
N ASN A 60 17.30 -14.69 -13.93
CA ASN A 60 15.94 -15.18 -13.87
C ASN A 60 14.91 -14.06 -14.03
N SER A 61 14.09 -14.16 -15.07
CA SER A 61 12.97 -13.24 -15.32
C SER A 61 11.94 -13.20 -14.18
N HIS A 62 11.83 -14.25 -13.35
CA HIS A 62 10.97 -14.23 -12.16
C HIS A 62 11.32 -13.12 -11.16
N CYS A 63 12.58 -12.64 -11.17
CA CYS A 63 12.97 -11.54 -10.31
C CYS A 63 12.22 -10.25 -10.69
N CYS A 64 12.11 -9.96 -11.98
CA CYS A 64 11.33 -8.82 -12.46
C CYS A 64 9.85 -8.98 -12.14
N GLN A 65 9.30 -10.19 -12.25
CA GLN A 65 7.89 -10.43 -11.96
C GLN A 65 7.54 -10.17 -10.50
N ASN A 66 8.34 -10.69 -9.56
CA ASN A 66 8.13 -10.45 -8.14
C ASN A 66 8.35 -8.97 -7.77
N TRP A 67 9.35 -8.34 -8.39
CA TRP A 67 9.60 -6.92 -8.22
C TRP A 67 8.43 -6.07 -8.72
N CYS A 68 7.93 -6.34 -9.94
CA CYS A 68 6.77 -5.67 -10.53
C CYS A 68 5.51 -5.87 -9.68
N ASN A 69 5.22 -7.10 -9.24
CA ASN A 69 4.06 -7.39 -8.39
C ASN A 69 4.10 -6.61 -7.09
N ARG A 70 5.25 -6.62 -6.40
CA ARG A 70 5.42 -5.85 -5.17
C ARG A 70 5.23 -4.36 -5.41
N LYS A 71 5.87 -3.80 -6.45
CA LYS A 71 5.77 -2.36 -6.76
C LYS A 71 4.39 -1.92 -7.19
N CYS A 72 3.69 -2.71 -8.00
CA CYS A 72 2.30 -2.40 -8.34
C CYS A 72 1.37 -2.52 -7.13
N THR A 73 1.59 -3.51 -6.25
CA THR A 73 0.82 -3.67 -5.01
C THR A 73 1.02 -2.50 -4.05
N GLU A 74 2.26 -1.99 -3.92
CA GLU A 74 2.59 -0.79 -3.12
C GLU A 74 1.77 0.45 -3.56
N VAL A 75 1.38 0.53 -4.85
CA VAL A 75 0.54 1.61 -5.40
C VAL A 75 -0.92 1.17 -5.63
N HIS A 76 -1.39 0.15 -4.90
CA HIS A 76 -2.77 -0.38 -4.99
C HIS A 76 -3.21 -0.71 -6.42
N SER A 77 -2.28 -1.15 -7.25
CA SER A 77 -2.46 -1.43 -8.67
C SER A 77 -2.08 -2.88 -8.98
N SER A 78 -2.52 -3.38 -10.13
CA SER A 78 -2.11 -4.70 -10.64
C SER A 78 -1.14 -4.54 -11.81
N VAL A 79 -0.14 -5.43 -11.92
CA VAL A 79 0.74 -5.50 -13.09
C VAL A 79 -0.10 -5.81 -14.34
N VAL A 80 0.01 -5.00 -15.38
CA VAL A 80 -0.64 -5.22 -16.69
C VAL A 80 0.35 -5.61 -17.76
N ASN A 81 1.56 -5.03 -17.70
CA ASN A 81 2.61 -5.33 -18.65
C ASN A 81 3.96 -5.32 -17.93
N GLU A 82 4.86 -6.20 -18.36
CA GLU A 82 6.20 -6.33 -17.82
C GLU A 82 7.19 -6.58 -18.95
N LYS A 83 8.35 -5.94 -18.89
CA LYS A 83 9.47 -6.17 -19.80
C LYS A 83 10.76 -6.22 -19.00
N SER A 84 11.51 -7.30 -19.18
CA SER A 84 12.84 -7.46 -18.60
C SER A 84 13.91 -7.32 -19.68
N ARG A 85 14.94 -6.50 -19.43
CA ARG A 85 16.15 -6.42 -20.25
C ARG A 85 17.36 -6.93 -19.47
N LYS A 86 18.07 -7.90 -20.05
CA LYS A 86 19.33 -8.41 -19.49
C LYS A 86 20.46 -7.44 -19.82
N PHE A 87 21.27 -7.10 -18.83
CA PHE A 87 22.52 -6.39 -19.04
C PHE A 87 23.59 -6.86 -18.07
N THR A 88 24.85 -6.60 -18.39
CA THR A 88 25.98 -6.96 -17.54
C THR A 88 26.62 -5.69 -17.02
N ASP A 89 26.68 -5.54 -15.71
CA ASP A 89 27.35 -4.40 -15.06
C ASP A 89 28.51 -4.93 -14.23
N LYS A 90 29.73 -4.49 -14.56
CA LYS A 90 30.99 -4.95 -13.93
C LYS A 90 31.13 -6.47 -13.88
N GLY A 91 30.71 -7.17 -14.93
CA GLY A 91 30.78 -8.63 -15.03
C GLY A 91 29.69 -9.39 -14.28
N SER A 92 28.79 -8.70 -13.56
CA SER A 92 27.65 -9.34 -12.88
C SER A 92 26.38 -9.24 -13.74
N PRO A 93 25.60 -10.32 -13.88
CA PRO A 93 24.34 -10.29 -14.61
C PRO A 93 23.28 -9.52 -13.82
N LYS A 94 22.70 -8.51 -14.47
CA LYS A 94 21.60 -7.69 -13.95
C LYS A 94 20.41 -7.74 -14.90
N LEU A 95 19.23 -7.56 -14.33
CA LEU A 95 17.98 -7.39 -15.07
C LEU A 95 17.46 -5.97 -14.83
N ASP A 96 17.19 -5.25 -15.91
CA ASP A 96 16.40 -4.01 -15.91
C ASP A 96 14.92 -4.40 -16.10
N CYS A 97 14.12 -4.14 -15.09
CA CYS A 97 12.71 -4.51 -15.01
C CYS A 97 11.85 -3.27 -15.23
N GLN A 98 10.96 -3.33 -16.22
CA GLN A 98 10.03 -2.26 -16.58
C GLN A 98 8.61 -2.79 -16.43
N CYS A 99 7.77 -2.15 -15.62
CA CYS A 99 6.42 -2.60 -15.29
C CYS A 99 5.39 -1.50 -15.55
N CYS A 100 4.21 -1.88 -16.03
CA CYS A 100 3.03 -1.02 -16.10
C CYS A 100 1.99 -1.49 -15.09
N CYS A 101 1.66 -0.64 -14.12
CA CYS A 101 0.68 -0.90 -13.09
C CYS A 101 -0.64 -0.21 -13.43
N LYS A 102 -1.73 -0.97 -13.56
CA LYS A 102 -3.06 -0.39 -13.75
C LYS A 102 -3.71 -0.17 -12.41
N ASN A 103 -4.13 1.07 -12.20
CA ASN A 103 -4.84 1.47 -11.01
C ASN A 103 -6.14 0.67 -10.92
N LEU A 104 -6.30 -0.12 -9.86
CA LEU A 104 -7.55 -0.79 -9.56
C LEU A 104 -8.51 0.30 -9.10
N SER A 105 -9.12 0.97 -10.07
CA SER A 105 -10.08 2.03 -9.82
C SER A 105 -11.10 1.48 -8.84
N LEU A 106 -11.14 2.06 -7.64
CA LEU A 106 -12.24 1.85 -6.69
C LEU A 106 -13.54 1.95 -7.49
N PRO A 107 -14.49 1.01 -7.34
CA PRO A 107 -15.75 1.05 -8.07
C PRO A 107 -16.30 2.46 -7.95
N ARG A 108 -16.50 3.11 -9.11
CA ARG A 108 -16.95 4.49 -9.21
C ARG A 108 -18.12 4.64 -8.23
N PRO A 109 -18.08 5.58 -7.26
CA PRO A 109 -19.23 5.80 -6.40
C PRO A 109 -20.45 6.01 -7.31
N PRO A 110 -21.60 5.40 -7.01
CA PRO A 110 -22.80 5.56 -7.83
C PRO A 110 -23.00 7.06 -8.03
N LEU A 111 -23.05 7.48 -9.29
CA LEU A 111 -23.27 8.88 -9.65
C LEU A 111 -24.47 9.37 -8.82
N PRO A 112 -24.38 10.52 -8.15
CA PRO A 112 -25.54 11.08 -7.48
C PRO A 112 -26.63 11.17 -8.53
N ILE A 113 -27.71 10.44 -8.29
CA ILE A 113 -28.91 10.49 -9.13
C ILE A 113 -29.30 11.95 -9.14
N LEU A 114 -29.03 12.65 -10.25
CA LEU A 114 -29.62 13.95 -10.53
C LEU A 114 -31.11 13.72 -10.43
N SER A 115 -31.71 14.26 -9.37
CA SER A 115 -33.14 14.23 -9.12
C SER A 115 -33.84 14.77 -10.38
N LEU A 116 -34.34 13.86 -11.22
CA LEU A 116 -35.27 14.22 -12.27
C LEU A 116 -36.45 14.93 -11.60
N PRO A 117 -36.96 16.02 -12.19
CA PRO A 117 -38.14 16.69 -11.67
C PRO A 117 -39.28 15.69 -11.55
N VAL A 118 -39.81 15.56 -10.34
CA VAL A 118 -40.95 14.72 -10.01
C VAL A 118 -42.12 15.12 -10.92
N PRO A 119 -42.65 14.22 -11.77
CA PRO A 119 -43.85 14.53 -12.52
C PRO A 119 -45.03 14.78 -11.57
N PRO A 120 -45.93 15.72 -11.89
CA PRO A 120 -47.07 16.06 -11.03
C PRO A 120 -47.97 14.85 -10.78
N PRO A 121 -48.59 14.75 -9.60
CA PRO A 121 -49.41 13.59 -9.22
C PRO A 121 -50.64 13.47 -10.12
N PRO A 122 -50.98 12.26 -10.60
CA PRO A 122 -52.22 12.03 -11.33
C PRO A 122 -53.44 12.14 -10.41
N PRO A 123 -54.61 12.52 -10.96
CA PRO A 123 -55.84 12.68 -10.17
C PRO A 123 -56.36 11.33 -9.63
N PRO A 124 -57.11 11.37 -8.50
CA PRO A 124 -57.55 10.17 -7.80
C PRO A 124 -58.56 9.38 -8.61
N LYS A 125 -58.26 8.11 -8.88
CA LYS A 125 -59.23 7.18 -9.48
C LYS A 125 -59.96 6.38 -8.41
N LEU A 126 -61.27 6.37 -8.57
CA LEU A 126 -62.27 5.63 -7.80
C LEU A 126 -62.03 4.11 -7.83
N SER A 127 -62.38 3.52 -6.69
CA SER A 127 -62.45 2.10 -6.29
C SER A 127 -62.87 1.07 -7.34
N ARG A 128 -62.24 -0.12 -7.29
CA ARG A 128 -62.91 -1.44 -7.40
C ARG A 128 -62.01 -2.59 -6.90
N LEU A 129 -62.51 -3.34 -5.92
CA LEU A 129 -62.09 -4.69 -5.49
C LEU A 129 -63.01 -5.75 -6.18
N PRO A 130 -62.82 -7.08 -5.99
CA PRO A 130 -61.74 -7.98 -6.47
C PRO A 130 -62.39 -9.17 -7.27
N PRO A 131 -61.74 -10.34 -7.56
CA PRO A 131 -61.52 -11.40 -6.55
C PRO A 131 -60.30 -12.37 -6.73
N VAL A 132 -59.78 -12.83 -5.57
CA VAL A 132 -59.46 -14.20 -5.10
C VAL A 132 -58.80 -15.26 -6.04
N LYS A 133 -57.66 -15.82 -5.56
CA LYS A 133 -57.31 -17.28 -5.40
C LYS A 133 -55.87 -17.36 -4.84
N LEU A 134 -55.53 -17.87 -3.64
CA LEU A 134 -55.68 -19.17 -2.95
C LEU A 134 -54.82 -20.32 -3.52
N SER A 135 -53.66 -20.59 -2.88
CA SER A 135 -53.03 -21.92 -2.65
C SER A 135 -51.68 -21.71 -1.90
N THR A 136 -51.52 -21.97 -0.60
CA THR A 136 -51.38 -23.24 0.16
C THR A 136 -50.00 -23.94 0.05
N MET A 137 -49.09 -23.61 1.00
CA MET A 137 -48.20 -24.43 1.88
C MET A 137 -47.34 -25.60 1.30
N PRO A 138 -46.27 -26.12 1.98
CA PRO A 138 -45.87 -25.92 3.39
C PRO A 138 -44.37 -25.64 3.70
N LEU A 139 -44.16 -25.15 4.92
CA LEU A 139 -42.93 -25.16 5.69
C LEU A 139 -42.45 -26.58 6.01
N ILE A 140 -41.15 -26.84 5.82
CA ILE A 140 -40.43 -27.90 6.54
C ILE A 140 -39.34 -27.21 7.36
N ILE A 141 -39.55 -27.19 8.67
CA ILE A 141 -38.57 -26.82 9.69
C ILE A 141 -37.77 -28.08 9.97
N SER A 142 -36.51 -28.13 9.54
CA SER A 142 -35.55 -29.14 9.99
C SER A 142 -34.48 -28.47 10.82
N SER A 143 -34.61 -28.63 12.14
CA SER A 143 -33.59 -28.38 13.13
C SER A 143 -32.43 -29.36 12.91
N THR A 144 -31.22 -28.85 12.67
CA THR A 144 -30.00 -29.65 12.82
C THR A 144 -28.97 -28.89 13.64
N GLN A 145 -28.44 -29.62 14.61
CA GLN A 145 -27.60 -29.15 15.70
C GLN A 145 -26.29 -28.57 15.20
N TYR A 146 -25.90 -27.42 15.76
CA TYR A 146 -24.54 -26.93 15.73
C TYR A 146 -23.64 -27.93 16.47
N SER A 147 -22.84 -28.70 15.73
CA SER A 147 -21.67 -29.39 16.27
C SER A 147 -20.44 -28.67 15.77
N SER A 148 -19.82 -27.88 16.66
CA SER A 148 -18.48 -27.34 16.47
C SER A 148 -17.45 -28.48 16.44
N PRO A 149 -16.59 -28.58 15.41
CA PRO A 149 -15.39 -29.40 15.49
C PRO A 149 -14.31 -28.62 16.25
N GLN A 150 -13.92 -29.17 17.39
CA GLN A 150 -12.77 -28.78 18.19
C GLN A 150 -11.46 -28.89 17.37
N PRO A 151 -10.55 -27.89 17.39
CA PRO A 151 -9.25 -28.01 16.74
C PRO A 151 -8.28 -28.86 17.57
N SER A 152 -7.76 -29.94 16.98
CA SER A 152 -6.55 -30.68 17.38
C SER A 152 -5.58 -30.62 16.21
N LEU A 153 -4.27 -30.43 16.31
CA LEU A 153 -3.33 -30.49 17.42
C LEU A 153 -2.21 -29.47 17.15
N LYS A 154 -1.83 -28.70 18.17
CA LYS A 154 -0.79 -27.67 18.15
C LYS A 154 0.58 -28.36 18.13
N SER A 155 1.43 -28.12 17.13
CA SER A 155 2.85 -28.41 17.26
C SER A 155 3.43 -27.57 18.39
N PRO A 156 4.25 -28.13 19.30
CA PRO A 156 4.83 -27.36 20.39
C PRO A 156 5.76 -26.28 19.83
N PRO A 157 5.74 -25.05 20.41
CA PRO A 157 6.67 -24.00 20.00
C PRO A 157 8.12 -24.45 20.19
N PRO A 158 9.04 -24.02 19.31
CA PRO A 158 10.46 -24.32 19.47
C PRO A 158 10.93 -23.86 20.86
N THR A 159 11.50 -24.78 21.62
CA THR A 159 12.04 -24.50 22.96
C THR A 159 13.22 -23.55 22.81
N ALA A 160 13.09 -22.34 23.36
CA ALA A 160 14.07 -21.27 23.21
C ALA A 160 15.44 -21.66 23.79
N PRO A 161 16.55 -21.49 23.06
CA PRO A 161 17.90 -21.58 23.63
C PRO A 161 18.16 -20.30 24.44
N GLY A 162 18.02 -20.41 25.76
CA GLY A 162 18.28 -19.33 26.71
C GLY A 162 17.02 -18.60 27.17
N ASN A 163 16.99 -18.27 28.47
CA ASN A 163 15.85 -17.76 29.25
C ASN A 163 15.40 -16.32 28.86
N VAL A 164 15.30 -16.01 27.57
CA VAL A 164 15.05 -14.64 27.09
C VAL A 164 13.62 -14.20 27.39
N CYS A 165 12.65 -15.09 27.17
CA CYS A 165 11.22 -14.84 27.39
C CYS A 165 10.71 -15.44 28.71
N LYS A 166 9.64 -14.85 29.26
CA LYS A 166 8.97 -15.44 30.43
C LYS A 166 8.21 -16.69 29.99
N SER A 167 8.05 -17.65 30.91
CA SER A 167 7.27 -18.86 30.64
C SER A 167 5.84 -18.47 30.22
N GLY A 168 5.41 -18.95 29.05
CA GLY A 168 4.11 -18.64 28.47
C GLY A 168 4.12 -17.54 27.40
N ASP A 169 5.19 -16.74 27.28
CA ASP A 169 5.37 -15.83 26.14
C ASP A 169 5.78 -16.61 24.88
N ILE A 170 5.42 -16.10 23.71
CA ILE A 170 5.77 -16.67 22.40
C ILE A 170 7.10 -16.05 21.96
N TYR A 171 8.10 -16.89 21.65
CA TYR A 171 9.39 -16.44 21.12
C TYR A 171 9.32 -16.30 19.59
N SER A 172 9.79 -15.18 19.06
CA SER A 172 10.01 -14.96 17.62
C SER A 172 11.39 -14.35 17.39
N GLU A 173 12.01 -14.67 16.25
CA GLU A 173 13.35 -14.22 15.88
C GLU A 173 13.34 -13.64 14.46
N LEU A 174 13.84 -12.43 14.29
CA LEU A 174 13.92 -11.72 13.00
C LEU A 174 15.36 -11.30 12.75
N ARG A 175 15.80 -11.36 11.48
CA ARG A 175 17.11 -10.88 11.04
C ARG A 175 16.93 -9.67 10.13
N LEU A 176 17.53 -8.55 10.52
CA LEU A 176 17.58 -7.34 9.73
C LEU A 176 18.98 -7.18 9.12
N PHE A 177 19.04 -7.07 7.80
CA PHE A 177 20.27 -6.83 7.04
C PHE A 177 20.48 -5.31 6.86
N ASP A 178 21.74 -4.91 6.69
CA ASP A 178 22.15 -3.52 6.37
C ASP A 178 21.79 -2.46 7.42
N THR A 179 21.46 -2.89 8.64
CA THR A 179 21.25 -1.98 9.78
C THR A 179 21.92 -2.49 11.04
N ARG A 180 22.34 -1.55 11.89
CA ARG A 180 22.90 -1.80 13.22
C ARG A 180 22.00 -1.26 14.34
N GLU A 181 20.84 -0.71 13.99
CA GLU A 181 20.02 0.07 14.90
C GLU A 181 18.94 -0.79 15.56
N CYS A 182 19.11 -1.09 16.86
CA CYS A 182 18.15 -1.89 17.62
C CYS A 182 16.73 -1.30 17.69
N HIS A 183 16.54 -0.01 17.40
CA HIS A 183 15.20 0.57 17.39
C HIS A 183 14.34 0.00 16.26
N LEU A 184 14.94 -0.46 15.16
CA LEU A 184 14.21 -1.10 14.05
C LEU A 184 13.65 -2.45 14.49
N CYS A 185 14.36 -3.17 15.37
CA CYS A 185 13.79 -4.37 15.98
C CYS A 185 12.45 -4.06 16.65
N LEU A 186 12.29 -2.91 17.31
CA LEU A 186 11.04 -2.58 18.03
C LEU A 186 9.85 -2.51 17.09
N VAL A 187 10.04 -1.90 15.92
CA VAL A 187 9.01 -1.78 14.89
C VAL A 187 8.67 -3.16 14.33
N GLU A 188 9.67 -3.94 13.95
CA GLU A 188 9.46 -5.28 13.39
C GLU A 188 8.85 -6.26 14.39
N CYS A 189 9.36 -6.32 15.63
CA CYS A 189 8.75 -7.12 16.69
C CYS A 189 7.31 -6.69 17.00
N LYS A 190 6.96 -5.40 16.81
CA LYS A 190 5.60 -4.92 17.05
C LYS A 190 4.65 -5.41 15.97
N THR A 191 5.10 -5.34 14.72
CA THR A 191 4.38 -5.88 13.57
C THR A 191 4.19 -7.39 13.70
N GLU A 192 5.26 -8.12 14.05
CA GLU A 192 5.27 -9.57 14.21
C GLU A 192 4.38 -10.04 15.37
N CYS A 193 4.54 -9.46 16.57
CA CYS A 193 3.64 -9.80 17.69
C CYS A 193 2.18 -9.38 17.39
N GLY A 194 2.00 -8.25 16.70
CA GLY A 194 0.68 -7.74 16.30
C GLY A 194 -0.04 -8.67 15.34
N SER A 195 0.67 -9.29 14.38
CA SER A 195 0.11 -10.27 13.45
C SER A 195 -0.39 -11.54 14.17
N MET A 196 0.22 -11.87 15.32
CA MET A 196 -0.22 -12.95 16.21
C MET A 196 -1.34 -12.54 17.18
N GLY A 197 -1.84 -11.29 17.12
CA GLY A 197 -2.83 -10.77 18.07
C GLY A 197 -2.27 -10.57 19.49
N THR A 198 -0.96 -10.41 19.60
CA THR A 198 -0.22 -10.28 20.87
C THR A 198 0.50 -8.93 20.95
N THR A 199 1.00 -8.58 22.12
CA THR A 199 1.82 -7.38 22.34
C THR A 199 3.23 -7.77 22.71
N ILE A 200 4.25 -6.97 22.36
CA ILE A 200 5.62 -7.25 22.81
C ILE A 200 5.68 -7.24 24.34
N ALA A 201 6.11 -8.35 24.94
CA ALA A 201 6.43 -8.46 26.37
C ALA A 201 7.88 -8.05 26.65
N LYS A 202 8.80 -8.47 25.78
CA LYS A 202 10.24 -8.17 25.88
C LYS A 202 10.88 -8.24 24.51
N GLN A 203 11.94 -7.48 24.33
CA GLN A 203 12.77 -7.51 23.13
C GLN A 203 14.24 -7.54 23.54
N VAL A 204 15.02 -8.36 22.82
CA VAL A 204 16.48 -8.36 22.90
C VAL A 204 17.00 -8.21 21.48
N CYS A 205 18.03 -7.40 21.32
CA CYS A 205 18.66 -7.13 20.04
C CYS A 205 20.15 -7.43 20.18
N ALA A 206 20.69 -8.17 19.22
CA ALA A 206 22.11 -8.55 19.17
C ALA A 206 22.62 -8.40 17.74
N PHE A 207 23.88 -8.01 17.56
CA PHE A 207 24.48 -7.92 16.23
C PHE A 207 25.31 -9.19 15.95
N GLU A 208 24.98 -9.92 14.90
CA GLU A 208 25.66 -11.16 14.48
C GLU A 208 26.09 -11.06 13.01
N THR A 209 27.40 -11.15 12.77
CA THR A 209 27.99 -11.37 11.42
C THR A 209 27.44 -10.45 10.33
N GLY A 210 27.25 -9.16 10.63
CA GLY A 210 26.76 -8.18 9.63
C GLY A 210 25.24 -8.04 9.56
N SER A 211 24.50 -8.76 10.40
CA SER A 211 23.05 -8.63 10.53
C SER A 211 22.64 -8.34 11.98
N LEU A 212 21.55 -7.61 12.15
CA LEU A 212 20.93 -7.35 13.44
C LEU A 212 19.90 -8.44 13.74
N LEU A 213 20.14 -9.22 14.79
CA LEU A 213 19.27 -10.28 15.27
C LEU A 213 18.31 -9.74 16.33
N CYS A 214 17.03 -9.70 16.01
CA CYS A 214 15.96 -9.27 16.89
C CYS A 214 15.26 -10.49 17.50
N LYS A 215 15.30 -10.62 18.81
CA LYS A 215 14.60 -11.65 19.58
C LYS A 215 13.40 -11.02 20.27
N CYS A 216 12.19 -11.35 19.82
CA CYS A 216 10.93 -10.84 20.33
C CYS A 216 10.29 -11.86 21.27
N CYS A 217 9.84 -11.41 22.43
CA CYS A 217 8.94 -12.15 23.31
C CYS A 217 7.57 -11.52 23.20
N CYS A 218 6.61 -12.22 22.60
CA CYS A 218 5.25 -11.76 22.43
C CYS A 218 4.37 -12.28 23.59
N LYS A 219 3.68 -11.36 24.27
CA LYS A 219 2.81 -11.65 25.41
C LYS A 219 1.63 -12.48 24.94
N ASN A 220 1.53 -13.72 25.41
CA ASN A 220 0.36 -14.53 25.15
C ASN A 220 -0.84 -13.98 25.96
N ASN A 221 -1.76 -13.33 25.28
CA ASN A 221 -2.95 -12.75 25.90
C ASN A 221 -4.05 -13.80 26.17
N ASN A 222 -3.82 -15.07 25.83
CA ASN A 222 -4.75 -16.13 26.18
C ASN A 222 -4.39 -16.66 27.59
N PRO A 223 -5.11 -16.27 28.66
CA PRO A 223 -4.86 -16.82 29.98
C PRO A 223 -4.98 -18.34 29.89
N SER A 224 -3.90 -19.03 30.26
CA SER A 224 -3.82 -20.49 30.20
C SER A 224 -5.10 -21.10 30.76
N LEU A 225 -5.83 -21.83 29.91
CA LEU A 225 -6.84 -22.77 30.38
C LEU A 225 -6.16 -23.70 31.41
N PRO A 226 -6.84 -24.02 32.53
CA PRO A 226 -6.27 -24.88 33.57
C PRO A 226 -5.74 -26.18 32.95
N PRO A 227 -4.63 -26.73 33.48
CA PRO A 227 -4.04 -27.95 32.94
C PRO A 227 -5.11 -29.06 32.88
N PRO A 228 -5.22 -29.78 31.74
CA PRO A 228 -6.17 -30.87 31.64
C PRO A 228 -5.86 -31.90 32.73
N SER A 229 -6.92 -32.33 33.43
CA SER A 229 -6.86 -33.32 34.52
C SER A 229 -6.07 -34.57 34.06
N PRO A 230 -5.26 -35.19 34.93
CA PRO A 230 -4.42 -36.32 34.56
C PRO A 230 -5.26 -37.45 33.96
N SER A 231 -4.93 -37.84 32.73
CA SER A 231 -5.56 -38.97 32.06
C SER A 231 -5.41 -40.25 32.89
N PRO A 232 -6.44 -41.11 32.93
CA PRO A 232 -6.38 -42.38 33.64
C PRO A 232 -5.27 -43.30 33.10
N PRO A 233 -4.72 -44.19 33.94
CA PRO A 233 -3.64 -45.08 33.55
C PRO A 233 -4.08 -46.00 32.39
N PRO A 234 -3.21 -46.22 31.40
CA PRO A 234 -3.53 -47.09 30.27
C PRO A 234 -3.74 -48.54 30.73
N PRO A 235 -4.70 -49.28 30.14
CA PRO A 235 -4.87 -50.69 30.42
C PRO A 235 -3.63 -51.49 29.98
N SER A 236 -3.30 -52.52 30.77
CA SER A 236 -2.11 -53.36 30.60
C SER A 236 -1.99 -53.97 29.19
N PRO A 237 -0.76 -54.16 28.69
CA PRO A 237 -0.52 -54.65 27.34
C PRO A 237 -0.94 -56.12 27.18
N PHE A 238 -1.67 -56.39 26.11
CA PHE A 238 -1.94 -57.75 25.63
C PHE A 238 -0.65 -58.42 25.11
N PRO A 239 -0.53 -59.76 25.23
CA PRO A 239 0.62 -60.52 24.74
C PRO A 239 0.73 -60.46 23.20
N PRO A 240 1.97 -60.54 22.66
CA PRO A 240 2.21 -60.43 21.22
C PRO A 240 1.75 -61.68 20.46
N PRO A 241 1.13 -61.52 19.28
CA PRO A 241 0.84 -62.64 18.38
C PRO A 241 2.12 -63.16 17.68
N PRO A 242 2.14 -64.44 17.25
CA PRO A 242 3.29 -65.05 16.59
C PRO A 242 3.57 -64.41 15.22
N SER A 243 4.86 -64.22 14.95
CA SER A 243 5.41 -63.61 13.73
C SER A 243 4.94 -64.32 12.45
N PRO A 244 4.33 -63.61 11.48
CA PRO A 244 4.12 -64.14 10.15
C PRO A 244 5.39 -64.02 9.30
N THR A 245 5.58 -65.05 8.48
CA THR A 245 6.68 -65.28 7.55
C THR A 245 6.83 -64.13 6.54
N ARG A 246 8.08 -63.72 6.32
CA ARG A 246 8.51 -62.61 5.45
C ARG A 246 8.08 -62.85 3.99
N PRO A 247 7.26 -61.98 3.36
CA PRO A 247 6.98 -62.05 1.93
C PRO A 247 8.18 -61.57 1.10
N PRO A 248 8.30 -62.00 -0.16
CA PRO A 248 9.38 -61.59 -1.05
C PRO A 248 9.34 -60.08 -1.31
N GLN A 249 10.51 -59.48 -1.23
CA GLN A 249 10.77 -58.06 -1.45
C GLN A 249 10.38 -57.67 -2.89
N PRO A 250 9.46 -56.72 -3.09
CA PRO A 250 9.15 -56.23 -4.43
C PRO A 250 10.32 -55.41 -4.97
N SER A 251 10.63 -55.67 -6.24
CA SER A 251 11.63 -54.98 -7.06
C SER A 251 11.37 -53.45 -7.07
N PRO A 252 12.41 -52.61 -7.15
CA PRO A 252 12.24 -51.16 -7.21
C PRO A 252 11.47 -50.77 -8.47
N SER A 253 10.30 -50.16 -8.29
CA SER A 253 9.54 -49.58 -9.39
C SER A 253 10.36 -48.48 -10.08
N PRO A 254 10.26 -48.35 -11.42
CA PRO A 254 10.95 -47.32 -12.18
C PRO A 254 10.54 -45.90 -11.72
N PRO A 255 11.40 -44.88 -11.92
CA PRO A 255 11.08 -43.50 -11.56
C PRO A 255 9.82 -43.08 -12.31
N THR A 256 8.74 -42.91 -11.56
CA THR A 256 7.47 -42.42 -12.11
C THR A 256 7.70 -40.97 -12.53
N THR A 257 7.43 -40.70 -13.80
CA THR A 257 7.51 -39.38 -14.44
C THR A 257 6.89 -38.31 -13.53
N PRO A 258 7.57 -37.17 -13.27
CA PRO A 258 7.14 -36.16 -12.31
C PRO A 258 5.99 -35.32 -12.87
N GLY A 259 4.78 -35.89 -12.88
CA GLY A 259 3.56 -35.25 -13.34
C GLY A 259 2.58 -35.06 -12.20
N ASN A 260 2.43 -33.82 -11.75
CA ASN A 260 1.42 -33.31 -10.81
C ASN A 260 1.57 -33.74 -9.34
N ILE A 261 2.43 -33.03 -8.62
CA ILE A 261 2.52 -33.10 -7.14
C ILE A 261 1.30 -32.48 -6.44
N CYS A 262 0.48 -31.71 -7.16
CA CYS A 262 -0.71 -31.05 -6.62
C CYS A 262 -1.97 -31.83 -6.95
N LYS A 263 -2.94 -31.78 -6.03
CA LYS A 263 -4.30 -32.28 -6.31
C LYS A 263 -4.98 -31.34 -7.32
N VAL A 264 -5.88 -31.90 -8.12
CA VAL A 264 -6.69 -31.09 -9.05
C VAL A 264 -7.44 -30.03 -8.26
N GLY A 265 -7.23 -28.76 -8.60
CA GLY A 265 -7.82 -27.61 -7.93
C GLY A 265 -6.92 -26.91 -6.90
N ASP A 266 -5.80 -27.51 -6.49
CA ASP A 266 -4.76 -26.83 -5.71
C ASP A 266 -3.96 -25.86 -6.60
N ILE A 267 -3.39 -24.82 -5.99
CA ILE A 267 -2.57 -23.80 -6.65
C ILE A 267 -1.12 -24.29 -6.67
N TYR A 268 -0.53 -24.35 -7.85
CA TYR A 268 0.89 -24.70 -8.02
C TYR A 268 1.75 -23.42 -8.05
N SER A 269 2.84 -23.42 -7.28
CA SER A 269 3.86 -22.36 -7.30
C SER A 269 5.26 -22.95 -7.39
N GLU A 270 6.17 -22.27 -8.07
CA GLU A 270 7.58 -22.65 -8.18
C GLU A 270 8.47 -21.52 -7.65
N LEU A 271 9.38 -21.85 -6.73
CA LEU A 271 10.40 -20.94 -6.21
C LEU A 271 11.79 -21.46 -6.53
N ARG A 272 12.65 -20.59 -7.06
CA ARG A 272 14.07 -20.89 -7.29
C ARG A 272 14.91 -20.15 -6.26
N LEU A 273 15.61 -20.91 -5.42
CA LEU A 273 16.62 -20.42 -4.51
C LEU A 273 18.01 -20.56 -5.11
N TYR A 274 18.78 -19.47 -5.11
CA TYR A 274 20.17 -19.46 -5.56
C TYR A 274 21.13 -19.54 -4.38
N ASN A 275 22.34 -20.07 -4.60
CA ASN A 275 23.41 -20.15 -3.59
C ASN A 275 23.10 -21.02 -2.36
N THR A 276 22.11 -21.91 -2.47
CA THR A 276 21.78 -22.87 -1.42
C THR A 276 21.35 -24.18 -2.04
N ARG A 277 21.68 -25.28 -1.36
CA ARG A 277 21.22 -26.64 -1.67
C ARG A 277 20.40 -27.24 -0.52
N ASP A 278 20.03 -26.42 0.47
CA ASP A 278 19.27 -26.87 1.63
C ASP A 278 17.77 -26.86 1.35
N CYS A 279 17.19 -28.05 1.16
CA CYS A 279 15.76 -28.23 0.95
C CYS A 279 14.89 -27.82 2.14
N ARG A 280 15.46 -27.58 3.32
CA ARG A 280 14.71 -27.04 4.46
C ARG A 280 14.18 -25.64 4.19
N LEU A 281 14.86 -24.87 3.34
CA LEU A 281 14.41 -23.53 2.94
C LEU A 281 13.13 -23.59 2.11
N CYS A 282 12.92 -24.65 1.32
CA CYS A 282 11.65 -24.82 0.60
C CYS A 282 10.44 -24.87 1.53
N ASP A 283 10.54 -25.50 2.69
CA ASP A 283 9.40 -25.64 3.59
C ASP A 283 8.94 -24.29 4.13
N GLN A 284 9.88 -23.42 4.49
CA GLN A 284 9.58 -22.09 4.97
C GLN A 284 9.06 -21.19 3.83
N ASP A 285 9.72 -21.22 2.68
CA ASP A 285 9.36 -20.36 1.55
C ASP A 285 8.03 -20.78 0.91
N CYS A 286 7.79 -22.08 0.73
CA CYS A 286 6.50 -22.58 0.27
C CYS A 286 5.37 -22.23 1.24
N LYS A 287 5.61 -22.28 2.57
CA LYS A 287 4.61 -21.85 3.57
C LYS A 287 4.32 -20.36 3.48
N SER A 288 5.35 -19.53 3.33
CA SER A 288 5.19 -18.09 3.18
C SER A 288 4.41 -17.75 1.90
N GLU A 289 4.76 -18.37 0.77
CA GLU A 289 4.10 -18.18 -0.52
C GLU A 289 2.63 -18.58 -0.46
N CYS A 290 2.32 -19.77 0.07
CA CYS A 290 0.93 -20.19 0.26
C CYS A 290 0.19 -19.26 1.24
N GLY A 291 0.86 -18.81 2.32
CA GLY A 291 0.29 -17.89 3.29
C GLY A 291 -0.10 -16.53 2.68
N PHE A 292 0.71 -16.01 1.75
CA PHE A 292 0.43 -14.75 1.05
C PHE A 292 -0.87 -14.81 0.24
N THR A 293 -1.22 -15.98 -0.29
CA THR A 293 -2.48 -16.20 -1.01
C THR A 293 -3.64 -16.63 -0.10
N GLY A 294 -3.47 -16.60 1.22
CA GLY A 294 -4.46 -17.10 2.18
C GLY A 294 -4.69 -18.61 2.09
N SER A 295 -3.74 -19.34 1.50
CA SER A 295 -3.78 -20.78 1.27
C SER A 295 -2.87 -21.53 2.23
N SER A 296 -3.09 -22.83 2.41
CA SER A 296 -2.23 -23.69 3.26
C SER A 296 -1.39 -24.63 2.40
N LEU A 297 -0.13 -24.88 2.75
CA LEU A 297 0.74 -25.77 1.99
C LEU A 297 0.23 -27.23 2.08
N THR A 298 -0.12 -27.85 0.95
CA THR A 298 -0.61 -29.25 0.83
C THR A 298 0.45 -30.22 0.37
N GLY A 299 1.48 -29.74 -0.33
CA GLY A 299 2.57 -30.56 -0.83
C GLY A 299 3.76 -29.71 -1.25
N GLN A 300 4.95 -30.30 -1.18
CA GLN A 300 6.15 -29.68 -1.72
C GLN A 300 7.09 -30.72 -2.30
N VAL A 301 7.85 -30.32 -3.32
CA VAL A 301 8.99 -31.08 -3.84
C VAL A 301 10.18 -30.16 -3.97
N CYS A 302 11.32 -30.60 -3.46
CA CYS A 302 12.59 -29.91 -3.62
C CYS A 302 13.41 -30.62 -4.68
N LEU A 303 13.85 -29.88 -5.71
CA LEU A 303 14.73 -30.36 -6.76
C LEU A 303 16.04 -29.58 -6.67
N ILE A 304 17.14 -30.30 -6.45
CA ILE A 304 18.47 -29.70 -6.42
C ILE A 304 18.98 -29.62 -7.87
N GLU A 305 19.11 -28.40 -8.40
CA GLU A 305 19.81 -28.11 -9.65
C GLU A 305 21.30 -27.79 -9.34
N SER A 306 22.16 -27.69 -10.36
CA SER A 306 23.62 -27.62 -10.20
C SER A 306 24.11 -26.49 -9.29
N ASP A 307 23.43 -25.35 -9.27
CA ASP A 307 23.77 -24.11 -8.55
C ASP A 307 22.58 -23.48 -7.82
N SER A 308 21.43 -24.13 -7.89
CA SER A 308 20.16 -23.61 -7.42
C SER A 308 19.27 -24.74 -6.94
N LEU A 309 18.23 -24.37 -6.21
CA LEU A 309 17.28 -25.28 -5.64
C LEU A 309 15.88 -24.83 -6.09
N LEU A 310 15.17 -25.73 -6.77
CA LEU A 310 13.83 -25.49 -7.29
C LEU A 310 12.81 -26.14 -6.34
N CYS A 311 12.11 -25.29 -5.59
CA CYS A 311 10.98 -25.67 -4.77
C CYS A 311 9.70 -25.64 -5.60
N LYS A 312 8.96 -26.73 -5.60
CA LYS A 312 7.63 -26.84 -6.20
C LYS A 312 6.63 -26.96 -5.07
N CYS A 313 5.77 -25.98 -4.90
CA CYS A 313 4.81 -25.87 -3.81
C CYS A 313 3.38 -26.11 -4.32
N CYS A 314 2.58 -26.81 -3.54
CA CYS A 314 1.13 -26.96 -3.77
C CYS A 314 0.40 -26.29 -2.62
N CYS A 315 -0.37 -25.25 -2.92
CA CYS A 315 -1.18 -24.53 -1.95
C CYS A 315 -2.64 -24.95 -2.07
N LYS A 316 -3.27 -25.28 -0.95
CA LYS A 316 -4.69 -25.59 -0.85
C LYS A 316 -5.49 -24.40 -1.34
N ASN A 317 -6.24 -24.58 -2.41
CA ASN A 317 -7.18 -23.56 -2.83
C ASN A 317 -8.35 -23.51 -1.83
N ASN A 318 -8.34 -22.52 -0.96
CA ASN A 318 -9.39 -22.31 0.04
C ASN A 318 -10.66 -21.67 -0.57
N ASN A 319 -10.66 -21.34 -1.86
CA ASN A 319 -11.85 -20.90 -2.58
C ASN A 319 -12.27 -21.92 -3.66
N PRO A 320 -12.73 -23.13 -3.28
CA PRO A 320 -13.26 -24.08 -4.23
C PRO A 320 -14.65 -23.59 -4.66
N SER A 321 -14.70 -22.93 -5.82
CA SER A 321 -15.89 -22.56 -6.62
C SER A 321 -16.35 -21.11 -6.52
N THR A 322 -16.09 -20.36 -7.59
CA THR A 322 -17.14 -19.52 -8.18
C THR A 322 -17.02 -19.61 -9.70
N PRO A 323 -18.06 -20.07 -10.43
CA PRO A 323 -18.16 -19.84 -11.88
C PRO A 323 -18.29 -18.33 -12.17
N PRO A 324 -18.08 -17.84 -13.41
CA PRO A 324 -17.87 -16.41 -13.71
C PRO A 324 -19.07 -15.54 -13.27
N PRO A 325 -18.84 -14.24 -12.95
CA PRO A 325 -19.76 -13.47 -12.15
C PRO A 325 -21.04 -13.10 -12.91
N SER A 326 -22.18 -13.45 -12.32
CA SER A 326 -23.46 -12.80 -12.57
C SER A 326 -24.06 -12.36 -11.22
N GLN A 327 -24.13 -11.04 -11.04
CA GLN A 327 -24.98 -10.22 -10.16
C GLN A 327 -24.85 -10.33 -8.62
N SER A 328 -24.62 -9.15 -8.01
CA SER A 328 -24.44 -8.88 -6.57
C SER A 328 -25.76 -8.84 -5.76
N PRO A 329 -25.71 -9.26 -4.47
CA PRO A 329 -26.66 -8.85 -3.41
C PRO A 329 -26.10 -7.77 -2.45
N PRO A 330 -26.92 -7.18 -1.56
CA PRO A 330 -26.71 -5.84 -1.00
C PRO A 330 -25.84 -5.75 0.27
N LEU A 331 -25.27 -4.55 0.47
CA LEU A 331 -24.36 -4.17 1.56
C LEU A 331 -25.06 -3.96 2.93
N PRO A 332 -24.34 -4.20 4.06
CA PRO A 332 -24.74 -3.80 5.41
C PRO A 332 -24.52 -2.30 5.71
N PRO A 333 -25.14 -1.75 6.77
CA PRO A 333 -25.12 -0.33 7.10
C PRO A 333 -23.76 0.16 7.66
N PRO A 334 -23.45 1.46 7.50
CA PRO A 334 -22.15 2.04 7.82
C PRO A 334 -21.91 2.24 9.34
N PRO A 335 -20.66 2.07 9.83
CA PRO A 335 -20.29 2.41 11.19
C PRO A 335 -20.14 3.93 11.40
N SER A 336 -20.47 4.38 12.61
CA SER A 336 -20.45 5.79 13.05
C SER A 336 -19.05 6.41 13.09
N PRO A 337 -18.94 7.76 13.02
CA PRO A 337 -17.68 8.48 12.92
C PRO A 337 -16.89 8.45 14.24
N SER A 338 -15.60 8.15 14.14
CA SER A 338 -14.66 8.19 15.28
C SER A 338 -14.06 9.59 15.47
N LEU A 339 -13.89 9.97 16.74
CA LEU A 339 -13.35 11.25 17.25
C LEU A 339 -11.90 11.52 16.80
N PRO A 340 -11.48 12.81 16.72
CA PRO A 340 -10.12 13.18 16.32
C PRO A 340 -9.09 12.94 17.45
N PRO A 341 -7.84 12.58 17.11
CA PRO A 341 -6.76 12.35 18.07
C PRO A 341 -6.13 13.65 18.63
N PRO A 342 -5.38 13.58 19.75
CA PRO A 342 -4.89 14.75 20.49
C PRO A 342 -3.76 15.49 19.77
N ALA A 343 -3.72 16.81 19.96
CA ALA A 343 -2.69 17.70 19.42
C ALA A 343 -1.29 17.43 20.02
N ILE A 344 -0.32 17.13 19.15
CA ILE A 344 1.11 17.01 19.50
C ILE A 344 1.77 18.38 19.25
N PRO A 345 2.61 18.90 20.16
CA PRO A 345 3.24 20.20 20.00
C PRO A 345 4.36 20.14 18.96
N GLY A 346 4.14 20.81 17.83
CA GLY A 346 5.11 20.87 16.73
C GLY A 346 4.41 20.95 15.38
N ASN A 347 3.40 21.81 15.27
CA ASN A 347 2.38 21.81 14.23
C ASN A 347 2.97 22.33 12.90
N VAL A 348 3.77 21.50 12.23
CA VAL A 348 4.35 21.83 10.91
C VAL A 348 3.25 21.88 9.84
N CYS A 349 2.13 21.17 10.04
CA CYS A 349 1.02 21.17 9.09
C CYS A 349 -0.09 22.13 9.49
N LYS A 350 -0.78 22.69 8.49
CA LYS A 350 -1.99 23.49 8.71
C LYS A 350 -3.08 22.60 9.29
N VAL A 351 -3.94 23.20 10.13
CA VAL A 351 -5.08 22.51 10.72
C VAL A 351 -5.96 21.94 9.60
N GLY A 352 -6.15 20.61 9.59
CA GLY A 352 -6.90 19.89 8.57
C GLY A 352 -6.04 19.17 7.51
N ASP A 353 -4.74 19.44 7.44
CA ASP A 353 -3.81 18.64 6.64
C ASP A 353 -3.44 17.33 7.35
N ILE A 354 -3.19 16.27 6.57
CA ILE A 354 -2.77 14.96 7.07
C ILE A 354 -1.24 14.94 7.19
N TYR A 355 -0.73 14.66 8.38
CA TYR A 355 0.70 14.54 8.63
C TYR A 355 1.20 13.13 8.30
N SER A 356 2.32 13.05 7.59
CA SER A 356 3.04 11.80 7.32
C SER A 356 4.54 12.00 7.53
N GLU A 357 5.23 10.98 8.03
CA GLU A 357 6.69 11.00 8.26
C GLU A 357 7.33 9.85 7.48
N LEU A 358 8.41 10.13 6.76
CA LEU A 358 9.21 9.13 6.05
C LEU A 358 10.68 9.28 6.42
N ARG A 359 11.38 8.16 6.61
CA ARG A 359 12.84 8.11 6.78
C ARG A 359 13.47 7.61 5.50
N ILE A 360 14.39 8.39 4.94
CA ILE A 360 15.20 8.00 3.78
C ILE A 360 16.61 7.72 4.27
N PHE A 361 17.02 6.47 4.16
CA PHE A 361 18.39 6.04 4.40
C PHE A 361 19.18 6.15 3.09
N SER A 362 20.49 6.38 3.17
CA SER A 362 21.45 6.41 2.03
C SER A 362 21.68 7.77 1.34
N THR A 363 21.05 8.86 1.78
CA THR A 363 21.29 10.19 1.20
C THR A 363 21.08 11.30 2.22
N ARG A 364 21.76 12.44 2.03
CA ARG A 364 21.55 13.69 2.78
C ARG A 364 20.89 14.79 1.93
N ASP A 365 20.49 14.47 0.70
CA ASP A 365 19.81 15.39 -0.19
C ASP A 365 18.30 15.46 0.08
N CYS A 366 17.85 16.62 0.58
CA CYS A 366 16.44 16.92 0.84
C CYS A 366 15.55 16.96 -0.41
N SER A 367 16.14 16.94 -1.62
CA SER A 367 15.38 16.86 -2.87
C SER A 367 14.55 15.57 -2.94
N LEU A 368 15.06 14.47 -2.38
CA LEU A 368 14.36 13.19 -2.31
C LEU A 368 13.13 13.22 -1.42
N CYS A 369 13.09 14.09 -0.40
CA CYS A 369 11.89 14.27 0.41
C CYS A 369 10.71 14.79 -0.41
N GLU A 370 10.95 15.57 -1.46
CA GLU A 370 9.85 16.09 -2.27
C GLU A 370 9.10 15.00 -3.01
N GLU A 371 9.84 14.18 -3.73
CA GLU A 371 9.27 13.12 -4.56
C GLU A 371 8.64 12.03 -3.69
N GLN A 372 9.28 11.69 -2.56
CA GLN A 372 8.71 10.76 -1.60
C GLN A 372 7.45 11.33 -0.91
N CYS A 373 7.44 12.60 -0.51
CA CYS A 373 6.23 13.22 0.05
C CYS A 373 5.10 13.31 -0.99
N LYS A 374 5.39 13.65 -2.25
CA LYS A 374 4.39 13.65 -3.34
C LYS A 374 3.82 12.26 -3.57
N ALA A 375 4.66 11.24 -3.66
CA ALA A 375 4.25 9.85 -3.83
C ALA A 375 3.38 9.39 -2.65
N GLN A 376 3.82 9.65 -1.42
CA GLN A 376 3.09 9.26 -0.21
C GLN A 376 1.73 9.95 -0.09
N CYS A 377 1.65 11.27 -0.30
CA CYS A 377 0.37 11.97 -0.33
C CYS A 377 -0.53 11.46 -1.47
N GLY A 378 0.06 11.10 -2.61
CA GLY A 378 -0.64 10.51 -3.76
C GLY A 378 -1.27 9.15 -3.44
N ILE A 379 -0.59 8.29 -2.69
CA ILE A 379 -1.12 7.00 -2.20
C ILE A 379 -2.37 7.23 -1.32
N ILE A 380 -2.36 8.27 -0.49
CA ILE A 380 -3.49 8.65 0.38
C ILE A 380 -4.60 9.39 -0.40
N GLY A 381 -4.42 9.61 -1.71
CA GLY A 381 -5.40 10.33 -2.55
C GLY A 381 -5.46 11.83 -2.25
N THR A 382 -4.37 12.41 -1.77
CA THR A 382 -4.24 13.83 -1.37
C THR A 382 -3.10 14.51 -2.13
N LYS A 383 -3.04 15.84 -2.10
CA LYS A 383 -1.93 16.61 -2.70
C LYS A 383 -0.95 17.02 -1.63
N MET A 384 0.35 16.94 -1.88
CA MET A 384 1.36 17.49 -0.96
C MET A 384 1.14 19.00 -0.80
N ALA A 385 0.89 19.45 0.43
CA ALA A 385 0.71 20.85 0.80
C ALA A 385 2.04 21.48 1.18
N GLU A 386 2.81 20.79 2.04
CA GLU A 386 4.06 21.29 2.60
C GLU A 386 4.99 20.11 2.91
N LYS A 387 6.30 20.35 2.86
CA LYS A 387 7.33 19.38 3.22
C LYS A 387 8.36 20.04 4.12
N MET A 388 8.88 19.27 5.07
CA MET A 388 10.02 19.65 5.89
C MET A 388 11.04 18.52 5.86
N CYS A 389 12.30 18.88 5.68
CA CYS A 389 13.41 17.95 5.64
C CYS A 389 14.32 18.21 6.83
N LEU A 390 14.58 17.18 7.62
CA LEU A 390 15.49 17.22 8.75
C LEU A 390 16.62 16.23 8.46
N VAL A 391 17.84 16.76 8.32
CA VAL A 391 19.03 15.93 8.12
C VAL A 391 19.47 15.40 9.49
N GLU A 392 19.30 14.11 9.73
CA GLU A 392 19.91 13.39 10.85
C GLU A 392 21.27 12.82 10.39
N SER A 393 22.10 12.36 11.33
CA SER A 393 23.50 11.98 11.07
C SER A 393 23.68 11.06 9.85
N ASP A 394 22.81 10.05 9.69
CA ASP A 394 22.91 9.04 8.63
C ASP A 394 21.59 8.83 7.84
N SER A 395 20.57 9.66 8.12
CA SER A 395 19.26 9.55 7.47
C SER A 395 18.61 10.92 7.29
N LEU A 396 17.73 11.03 6.29
CA LEU A 396 16.83 12.16 6.14
C LEU A 396 15.47 11.83 6.73
N LEU A 397 14.99 12.67 7.63
CA LEU A 397 13.62 12.64 8.11
C LEU A 397 12.77 13.63 7.33
N CYS A 398 11.91 13.10 6.47
CA CYS A 398 10.96 13.87 5.67
C CYS A 398 9.63 13.92 6.40
N LYS A 399 9.17 15.12 6.75
CA LYS A 399 7.85 15.38 7.30
C LYS A 399 6.98 15.99 6.21
N CYS A 400 5.90 15.31 5.84
CA CYS A 400 5.01 15.68 4.75
C CYS A 400 3.65 16.11 5.31
N CYS A 401 3.14 17.23 4.83
CA CYS A 401 1.77 17.67 5.07
C CYS A 401 0.97 17.45 3.80
N CYS A 402 -0.03 16.59 3.85
CA CYS A 402 -0.88 16.24 2.72
C CYS A 402 -2.23 16.94 2.85
N LYS A 403 -2.59 17.76 1.85
CA LYS A 403 -3.83 18.54 1.82
C LYS A 403 -5.03 17.61 1.75
N ASN A 404 -5.86 17.64 2.78
CA ASN A 404 -7.11 16.88 2.77
C ASN A 404 -8.05 17.48 1.71
N ASN A 405 -8.38 16.70 0.68
CA ASN A 405 -9.26 17.13 -0.41
C ASN A 405 -10.70 17.37 0.04
N SER A 406 -11.06 16.97 1.27
CA SER A 406 -12.39 17.23 1.87
C SER A 406 -12.60 18.68 2.31
N SER A 407 -11.55 19.51 2.32
CA SER A 407 -11.63 20.91 2.73
C SER A 407 -11.92 21.81 1.53
N THR A 408 -13.02 21.58 0.81
CA THR A 408 -13.65 22.70 0.09
C THR A 408 -13.97 23.73 1.17
N PRO A 409 -13.48 24.99 1.09
CA PRO A 409 -13.88 26.00 2.05
C PRO A 409 -15.41 26.02 2.11
N PRO A 410 -16.03 26.05 3.30
CA PRO A 410 -17.47 26.14 3.40
C PRO A 410 -17.92 27.24 2.46
N PRO A 411 -18.95 27.02 1.60
CA PRO A 411 -19.44 28.06 0.71
C PRO A 411 -19.63 29.30 1.56
N SER A 412 -18.99 30.41 1.15
CA SER A 412 -19.08 31.68 1.86
C SER A 412 -20.54 31.86 2.25
N PRO A 413 -20.85 32.14 3.54
CA PRO A 413 -22.22 32.34 3.96
C PRO A 413 -22.85 33.32 2.97
N PRO A 414 -24.06 33.04 2.45
CA PRO A 414 -24.72 33.95 1.53
C PRO A 414 -24.64 35.34 2.14
N PRO A 415 -24.26 36.37 1.34
CA PRO A 415 -24.06 37.71 1.86
C PRO A 415 -25.24 38.05 2.76
N SER A 416 -24.93 38.36 4.03
CA SER A 416 -25.95 38.66 5.03
C SER A 416 -26.94 39.62 4.40
N ALA A 417 -28.22 39.23 4.39
CA ALA A 417 -29.27 40.09 3.86
C ALA A 417 -29.03 41.51 4.40
N PRO A 418 -29.00 42.53 3.54
CA PRO A 418 -28.72 43.89 3.98
C PRO A 418 -29.64 44.20 5.16
N SER A 419 -29.03 44.58 6.29
CA SER A 419 -29.78 44.96 7.46
C SER A 419 -30.82 46.01 7.05
N PRO A 420 -32.07 45.91 7.52
CA PRO A 420 -33.08 46.91 7.22
C PRO A 420 -32.51 48.28 7.60
N PRO A 421 -32.58 49.28 6.70
CA PRO A 421 -32.01 50.58 6.98
C PRO A 421 -32.65 51.15 8.24
N PRO A 422 -31.87 51.80 9.12
CA PRO A 422 -32.45 52.58 10.21
C PRO A 422 -33.43 53.60 9.62
N PRO A 423 -34.56 53.90 10.28
CA PRO A 423 -35.51 54.89 9.81
C PRO A 423 -34.76 56.21 9.60
N ASN A 424 -34.68 56.62 8.33
CA ASN A 424 -33.96 57.81 7.91
C ASN A 424 -34.64 59.06 8.50
N PRO A 425 -33.91 59.95 9.19
CA PRO A 425 -34.37 61.30 9.46
C PRO A 425 -34.52 62.04 8.12
N GLN A 426 -35.69 62.62 7.92
CA GLN A 426 -36.02 63.43 6.75
C GLN A 426 -34.98 64.53 6.54
N ILE A 427 -34.17 64.44 5.48
CA ILE A 427 -33.52 65.61 4.90
C ILE A 427 -33.68 65.56 3.38
N LEU A 428 -34.50 66.51 2.93
CA LEU A 428 -34.66 67.01 1.57
C LEU A 428 -33.30 67.16 0.85
N SER A 429 -33.12 66.50 -0.29
CA SER A 429 -32.37 67.01 -1.44
C SER A 429 -32.66 66.16 -2.68
N CYS A 430 -33.19 66.79 -3.72
CA CYS A 430 -33.63 66.17 -4.97
C CYS A 430 -32.44 65.69 -5.83
N PRO A 431 -32.51 64.54 -6.52
CA PRO A 431 -31.61 64.23 -7.62
C PRO A 431 -32.16 64.80 -8.94
N ALA A 432 -31.33 65.55 -9.65
CA ALA A 432 -31.56 65.88 -11.05
C ALA A 432 -31.02 64.73 -11.93
N GLU A 433 -31.87 63.74 -12.20
CA GLU A 433 -31.65 62.77 -13.28
C GLU A 433 -32.88 62.80 -14.19
N MET A 434 -32.77 63.48 -15.33
CA MET A 434 -33.88 63.64 -16.26
C MET A 434 -33.88 62.47 -17.23
N THR A 435 -34.72 61.47 -16.96
CA THR A 435 -34.99 60.38 -17.92
C THR A 435 -36.19 60.78 -18.77
N ILE A 436 -35.98 61.03 -20.07
CA ILE A 436 -37.08 61.32 -21.01
C ILE A 436 -37.54 60.00 -21.62
N GLN A 437 -38.80 59.63 -21.40
CA GLN A 437 -39.47 58.54 -22.10
C GLN A 437 -40.44 59.14 -23.12
N ILE A 438 -40.21 58.91 -24.41
CA ILE A 438 -41.15 59.29 -25.47
C ILE A 438 -41.80 58.01 -25.94
N SER A 439 -43.08 57.84 -25.60
CA SER A 439 -43.90 56.70 -26.02
C SER A 439 -44.76 57.12 -27.21
N THR A 440 -44.33 56.81 -28.42
CA THR A 440 -45.18 56.88 -29.61
C THR A 440 -45.58 55.47 -30.03
N ILE A 441 -46.84 55.12 -29.69
CA ILE A 441 -47.65 54.00 -30.22
C ILE A 441 -47.52 52.65 -29.47
N PRO A 442 -48.64 51.95 -29.15
CA PRO A 442 -48.61 50.65 -28.49
C PRO A 442 -48.15 49.55 -29.46
N GLY A 443 -47.11 48.80 -29.08
CA GLY A 443 -46.67 47.59 -29.80
C GLY A 443 -45.20 47.54 -30.22
N GLN A 444 -44.39 48.56 -29.92
CA GLN A 444 -42.94 48.54 -30.14
C GLN A 444 -42.15 48.46 -28.83
N GLU A 445 -41.05 47.70 -28.85
CA GLU A 445 -40.13 47.62 -27.70
C GLU A 445 -39.41 48.95 -27.48
N LEU A 446 -39.19 49.25 -26.20
CA LEU A 446 -38.74 50.53 -25.66
C LEU A 446 -37.27 50.81 -26.02
N CYS A 447 -37.01 51.82 -26.85
CA CYS A 447 -35.64 52.28 -27.09
C CYS A 447 -35.14 53.16 -25.92
N LYS A 448 -34.13 52.67 -25.21
CA LYS A 448 -33.47 53.40 -24.11
C LYS A 448 -32.27 54.19 -24.67
N TYR A 449 -32.30 55.52 -24.54
CA TYR A 449 -31.17 56.38 -24.89
C TYR A 449 -30.45 56.82 -23.60
N THR A 450 -29.15 56.58 -23.54
CA THR A 450 -28.29 57.07 -22.46
C THR A 450 -27.44 58.21 -23.02
N LEU A 451 -27.62 59.43 -22.51
CA LEU A 451 -26.73 60.54 -22.84
C LEU A 451 -25.51 60.48 -21.92
N SER A 452 -24.37 60.09 -22.48
CA SER A 452 -23.11 60.05 -21.74
C SER A 452 -22.62 61.48 -21.45
N PRO A 453 -22.19 61.79 -20.21
CA PRO A 453 -21.66 63.09 -19.88
C PRO A 453 -20.32 63.32 -20.58
N SER A 454 -20.24 64.36 -21.40
CA SER A 454 -19.01 64.83 -22.03
C SER A 454 -18.05 65.36 -20.96
N SER A 455 -17.01 64.60 -20.65
CA SER A 455 -15.95 65.06 -19.73
C SER A 455 -14.86 65.79 -20.53
N SER A 456 -15.11 67.07 -20.78
CA SER A 456 -14.05 68.08 -20.90
C SER A 456 -13.72 68.54 -19.48
N TYR A 457 -12.47 68.41 -19.03
CA TYR A 457 -11.69 69.53 -18.47
C TYR A 457 -10.31 69.08 -17.96
N HIS A 458 -9.39 70.00 -18.20
CA HIS A 458 -7.95 70.04 -18.02
C HIS A 458 -7.56 70.42 -16.57
N TYR A 459 -6.26 70.22 -16.26
CA TYR A 459 -5.35 71.11 -15.49
C TYR A 459 -4.93 70.80 -14.01
N LEU A 460 -3.59 70.73 -13.86
CA LEU A 460 -2.66 71.02 -12.72
C LEU A 460 -2.86 70.38 -11.32
N SER A 461 -1.81 69.80 -10.73
CA SER A 461 -0.75 70.55 -10.02
C SER A 461 0.39 69.66 -9.48
N GLN A 462 1.51 70.34 -9.17
CA GLN A 462 2.84 69.99 -8.62
C GLN A 462 2.81 68.93 -7.48
N ILE A 463 3.86 68.12 -7.22
CA ILE A 463 5.29 68.39 -6.93
C ILE A 463 6.15 67.24 -7.43
#